data_AF-A0A0E4BQY4-F1
#
_entry.id   AF-A0A0E4BQY4-F1
#
_cell.length_a   1.000
_cell.length_b   1.000
_cell.length_c   1.000
_cell.angle_alpha   90.00
_cell.angle_beta   90.00
_cell.angle_gamma   90.00
#
_symmetry.space_group_name_H-M   'P 1'
#
loop_
_entity.id
_entity.type
_entity.pdbx_description
1 polymer ?
#
loop_
_entity_poly.entity_id
_entity_poly.type
_entity_poly.pdbx_seq_one_letter_code
_entity_poly.pdbx_strand_id
1 'polypeptide(L)'
;MALWVAATASHYSDGLWGTYRQWRDAGAQVRKGERATTVVLWKQVAPSEPADGDDDDNGGHRRMIARAFSVFNVAQVDGYESPPTNVLPESERLAHAEAFITNLGIKTVFGGSEAYYLPSSDTVFMPDFASFRDAASFYAA
;
A
#
# COMPACT_ATOMS: atom_id res chain seq x y z
N MET A 1 -1.26 -6.82 2.19
CA MET A 1 -1.49 -7.65 3.39
C MET A 1 -0.26 -8.42 3.86
N ALA A 2 0.44 -9.20 3.01
CA ALA A 2 1.53 -10.08 3.47
C ALA A 2 2.66 -9.38 4.26
N LEU A 3 3.11 -8.20 3.82
CA LEU A 3 4.18 -7.46 4.51
C LEU A 3 3.75 -6.86 5.85
N TRP A 4 2.50 -6.41 5.95
CA TRP A 4 1.96 -5.91 7.22
C TRP A 4 1.87 -7.05 8.25
N VAL A 5 1.35 -8.22 7.85
CA VAL A 5 1.30 -9.41 8.71
C VAL A 5 2.70 -9.85 9.14
N ALA A 6 3.68 -9.84 8.23
CA ALA A 6 5.06 -10.18 8.56
C ALA A 6 5.69 -9.16 9.53
N ALA A 7 5.40 -7.85 9.36
CA ALA A 7 5.86 -6.82 10.28
C ALA A 7 5.26 -7.02 11.67
N THR A 8 3.95 -7.26 11.77
CA THR A 8 3.29 -7.49 13.05
C THR A 8 3.79 -8.76 13.75
N ALA A 9 3.96 -9.87 13.00
CA ALA A 9 4.45 -11.14 13.55
C ALA A 9 5.90 -11.05 14.08
N SER A 10 6.73 -10.22 13.44
CA SER A 10 8.12 -9.98 13.84
C SER A 10 8.31 -8.74 14.70
N HIS A 11 7.23 -8.08 15.11
CA HIS A 11 7.24 -6.82 15.88
C HIS A 11 8.08 -5.70 15.26
N TYR A 12 8.12 -5.62 13.93
CA TYR A 12 8.77 -4.51 13.23
C TYR A 12 7.88 -3.27 13.29
N SER A 13 8.45 -2.16 13.75
CA SER A 13 7.75 -0.88 13.94
C SER A 13 7.61 -0.06 12.66
N ASP A 14 8.38 -0.38 11.63
CA ASP A 14 8.44 0.36 10.37
C ASP A 14 7.98 -0.51 9.20
N GLY A 15 7.19 0.07 8.30
CA GLY A 15 6.66 -0.55 7.09
C GLY A 15 7.65 -0.55 5.91
N LEU A 16 8.90 -0.12 6.11
CA LEU A 16 9.92 -0.08 5.07
C LEU A 16 10.58 -1.46 4.85
N TRP A 17 10.44 -1.97 3.62
CA TRP A 17 11.01 -3.25 3.18
C TRP A 17 11.82 -3.07 1.91
N GLY A 18 12.93 -3.79 1.81
CA GLY A 18 13.81 -3.78 0.64
C GLY A 18 14.46 -5.13 0.39
N THR A 19 14.81 -5.41 -0.86
CA THR A 19 15.68 -6.54 -1.17
C THR A 19 17.10 -6.29 -0.66
N TYR A 20 17.89 -7.34 -0.48
CA TYR A 20 19.29 -7.21 -0.04
C TYR A 20 20.10 -6.21 -0.90
N ARG A 21 19.88 -6.21 -2.22
CA ARG A 21 20.56 -5.29 -3.14
C ARG A 21 20.14 -3.84 -2.90
N GLN A 22 18.85 -3.57 -2.72
CA GLN A 22 18.36 -2.21 -2.44
C GLN A 22 18.92 -1.65 -1.13
N TRP A 23 19.02 -2.48 -0.09
CA TRP A 23 19.65 -2.06 1.16
C TRP A 23 21.13 -1.75 0.98
N ARG A 24 21.86 -2.62 0.26
CA ARG A 24 23.26 -2.41 -0.06
C ARG A 24 23.49 -1.12 -0.86
N ASP A 25 22.64 -0.87 -1.86
CA ASP A 25 22.70 0.34 -2.70
C ASP A 25 22.40 1.61 -1.88
N ALA A 26 21.55 1.49 -0.85
CA ALA A 26 21.28 2.54 0.13
C ALA A 26 22.37 2.69 1.21
N GLY A 27 23.51 2.00 1.08
CA GLY A 27 24.62 2.05 2.04
C GLY A 27 24.39 1.27 3.33
N ALA A 28 23.32 0.47 3.38
CA ALA A 28 22.90 -0.26 4.57
C ALA A 28 23.20 -1.77 4.41
N GLN A 29 23.41 -2.46 5.54
CA GLN A 29 23.81 -3.86 5.57
C GLN A 29 22.83 -4.70 6.39
N VAL A 30 22.25 -5.73 5.76
CA VAL A 30 21.41 -6.70 6.47
C VAL A 30 22.27 -7.44 7.50
N ARG A 31 21.79 -7.54 8.74
CA ARG A 31 22.51 -8.23 9.82
C ARG A 31 22.66 -9.72 9.55
N LYS A 32 23.79 -10.28 9.98
CA LYS A 32 24.07 -11.70 9.81
C LYS A 32 23.09 -12.54 10.64
N GLY A 33 22.44 -13.52 10.00
CA GLY A 33 21.50 -14.43 10.65
C GLY A 33 20.03 -14.01 10.55
N GLU A 34 19.75 -12.82 10.01
CA GLU A 34 18.39 -12.36 9.75
C GLU A 34 17.70 -13.18 8.66
N ARG A 35 16.40 -13.45 8.84
CA ARG A 35 15.60 -14.21 7.89
C ARG A 35 14.83 -13.28 6.97
N ALA A 36 14.91 -13.54 5.67
CA ALA A 36 14.15 -12.79 4.68
C ALA A 36 12.66 -13.16 4.70
N THR A 37 11.81 -12.20 4.37
CA THR A 37 10.39 -12.39 4.09
C THR A 37 10.19 -12.53 2.58
N THR A 38 9.41 -13.53 2.14
CA THR A 38 9.12 -13.73 0.72
C THR A 38 7.88 -12.94 0.30
N VAL A 39 8.00 -12.16 -0.79
CA VAL A 39 6.88 -11.48 -1.45
C VAL A 39 6.74 -11.97 -2.89
N VAL A 40 5.51 -12.05 -3.37
CA VAL A 40 5.22 -12.48 -4.75
C VAL A 40 4.74 -11.29 -5.56
N LEU A 41 5.42 -11.02 -6.66
CA LEU A 41 5.03 -10.01 -7.64
C LEU A 41 4.49 -10.71 -8.89
N TRP A 42 3.25 -10.40 -9.22
CA TRP A 42 2.62 -10.87 -10.44
C TRP A 42 2.89 -9.87 -11.58
N LYS A 43 3.45 -10.35 -12.68
CA LYS A 43 3.70 -9.56 -13.89
C LYS A 43 3.05 -10.20 -15.11
N GLN A 44 2.43 -9.38 -15.93
CA GLN A 44 2.06 -9.77 -17.30
C GLN A 44 3.32 -9.80 -18.16
N VAL A 45 3.53 -10.91 -18.85
CA VAL A 45 4.56 -11.02 -19.89
C VAL A 45 3.84 -10.98 -21.22
N ALA A 46 4.18 -9.98 -22.03
CA ALA A 46 3.72 -9.91 -23.41
C ALA A 46 4.23 -11.15 -24.15
N PRO A 47 3.47 -11.72 -25.09
CA PRO A 47 3.98 -12.80 -25.92
C PRO A 47 5.24 -12.30 -26.64
N SER A 48 6.38 -12.93 -26.37
CA SER A 48 7.50 -12.87 -27.31
C SER A 48 7.05 -13.59 -28.58
N GLU A 49 7.33 -12.98 -29.73
CA GLU A 49 6.95 -13.45 -31.07
C GLU A 49 7.15 -14.97 -31.25
N PRO A 50 6.31 -15.63 -32.07
CA PRO A 50 6.30 -17.08 -32.16
C PRO A 50 7.65 -17.59 -32.64
N ALA A 51 8.16 -18.64 -31.98
CA ALA A 51 9.14 -19.50 -32.60
C ALA A 51 8.44 -20.24 -33.75
N ASP A 52 9.03 -20.19 -34.94
CA ASP A 52 8.58 -20.92 -36.12
C ASP A 52 8.22 -22.38 -35.78
N GLY A 53 6.98 -22.76 -36.10
CA GLY A 53 6.52 -24.14 -36.03
C GLY A 53 5.04 -24.24 -35.71
N ASP A 54 4.27 -24.57 -36.75
CA ASP A 54 2.89 -25.09 -36.73
C ASP A 54 2.38 -25.55 -35.35
N ASP A 55 1.33 -24.89 -34.83
CA ASP A 55 0.03 -25.55 -34.75
C ASP A 55 -1.08 -24.53 -34.51
N ASP A 56 -2.22 -24.85 -35.09
CA ASP A 56 -3.49 -24.13 -35.04
C ASP A 56 -4.06 -24.12 -33.61
N ASP A 57 -4.90 -23.13 -33.34
CA ASP A 57 -5.80 -22.98 -32.18
C ASP A 57 -5.38 -22.06 -31.00
N ASN A 58 -6.25 -21.07 -30.80
CA ASN A 58 -6.52 -20.29 -29.59
C ASN A 58 -5.63 -19.07 -29.22
N GLY A 59 -5.98 -17.92 -29.82
CA GLY A 59 -5.87 -16.55 -29.31
C GLY A 59 -4.76 -16.23 -28.30
N GLY A 60 -3.73 -15.50 -28.73
CA GLY A 60 -2.55 -15.08 -27.95
C GLY A 60 -2.82 -14.75 -26.48
N HIS A 61 -2.70 -15.76 -25.61
CA HIS A 61 -2.99 -15.65 -24.20
C HIS A 61 -1.90 -14.86 -23.48
N ARG A 62 -2.31 -13.77 -22.84
CA ARG A 62 -1.47 -12.93 -21.99
C ARG A 62 -0.99 -13.77 -20.81
N ARG A 63 0.30 -14.16 -20.80
CA ARG A 63 0.86 -15.02 -19.74
C ARG A 63 1.15 -14.18 -18.48
N MET A 64 0.64 -14.65 -17.34
CA MET A 64 0.93 -14.09 -16.02
C MET A 64 2.05 -14.90 -15.36
N ILE A 65 3.11 -14.24 -14.91
CA ILE A 65 4.21 -14.86 -14.16
C ILE A 65 4.23 -14.31 -12.74
N ALA A 66 4.21 -15.22 -11.76
CA ALA A 66 4.55 -14.89 -10.37
C ALA A 66 6.06 -14.98 -10.17
N ARG A 67 6.65 -13.91 -9.63
CA ARG A 67 8.05 -13.90 -9.22
C ARG A 67 8.15 -13.69 -7.72
N ALA A 68 8.76 -14.64 -7.03
CA ALA A 68 9.10 -14.51 -5.63
C ALA A 68 10.35 -13.65 -5.44
N PHE A 69 10.32 -12.75 -4.46
CA PHE A 69 11.45 -11.93 -4.03
C PHE A 69 11.65 -12.08 -2.54
N SER A 70 12.91 -12.09 -2.11
CA SER A 70 13.29 -12.07 -0.70
C SER A 70 13.59 -10.64 -0.27
N VAL A 71 12.82 -10.15 0.70
CA VAL A 71 12.94 -8.79 1.24
C VAL A 71 13.23 -8.83 2.73
N PHE A 72 13.85 -7.76 3.22
CA PHE A 72 14.21 -7.53 4.62
C PHE A 72 13.61 -6.21 5.06
N ASN A 73 13.12 -6.17 6.30
CA ASN A 73 12.63 -4.95 6.92
C ASN A 73 13.81 -4.06 7.34
N VAL A 74 13.61 -2.74 7.41
CA VAL A 74 14.62 -1.80 7.93
C VAL A 74 15.15 -2.19 9.32
N ALA A 75 14.32 -2.77 10.18
CA ALA A 75 14.71 -3.25 11.51
C ALA A 75 15.74 -4.39 11.48
N GLN A 76 15.97 -5.02 10.32
CA GLN A 76 16.94 -6.10 10.10
C GLN A 76 18.27 -5.61 9.51
N VAL A 77 18.40 -4.29 9.30
CA VAL A 77 19.50 -3.67 8.55
C VAL A 77 20.19 -2.62 9.40
N ASP A 78 21.51 -2.63 9.39
CA ASP A 78 22.35 -1.63 10.04
C ASP A 78 22.81 -0.57 9.02
N GLY A 79 23.03 0.66 9.49
CA GLY A 79 23.58 1.74 8.67
C GLY A 79 22.56 2.44 7.75
N TYR A 80 21.25 2.14 7.89
CA TYR A 80 20.21 2.92 7.24
C TYR A 80 19.73 4.04 8.15
N GLU A 81 19.88 5.29 7.68
CA GLU A 81 19.24 6.45 8.31
C GLU A 81 18.00 6.84 7.50
N SER A 82 16.83 6.69 8.12
CA SER A 82 15.59 7.15 7.49
C SER A 82 15.62 8.67 7.32
N PRO A 83 15.31 9.19 6.12
CA PRO A 83 15.22 10.63 5.93
C PRO A 83 14.16 11.20 6.88
N PRO A 84 14.36 12.43 7.41
CA PRO A 84 13.40 13.03 8.31
C PRO A 84 12.05 13.15 7.61
N THR A 85 11.04 12.48 8.17
CA THR A 85 9.67 12.64 7.69
C THR A 85 9.19 14.00 8.16
N ASN A 86 8.99 14.93 7.23
CA ASN A 86 8.39 16.21 7.55
C ASN A 86 6.90 15.98 7.81
N VAL A 87 6.52 15.83 9.08
CA VAL A 87 5.12 15.73 9.47
C VAL A 87 4.53 17.12 9.36
N LEU A 88 3.66 17.31 8.37
CA LEU A 88 2.93 18.56 8.21
C LEU A 88 2.10 18.86 9.47
N PRO A 89 1.94 20.15 9.83
CA PRO A 89 1.00 20.57 10.86
C PRO A 89 -0.39 19.96 10.64
N GLU A 90 -1.12 19.70 11.74
CA GLU A 90 -2.44 19.08 11.68
C GLU A 90 -3.42 19.83 10.77
N SER A 91 -3.42 21.16 10.82
CA SER A 91 -4.26 21.99 9.95
C SER A 91 -4.02 21.75 8.47
N GLU A 92 -2.76 21.58 8.06
CA GLU A 92 -2.41 21.29 6.67
C GLU A 92 -2.81 19.86 6.28
N ARG A 93 -2.60 18.89 7.18
CA ARG A 93 -3.04 17.50 6.93
C ARG A 93 -4.56 17.40 6.75
N LEU A 94 -5.33 18.12 7.55
CA LEU A 94 -6.79 18.16 7.44
C LEU A 94 -7.23 18.84 6.14
N ALA A 95 -6.62 19.96 5.76
CA ALA A 95 -6.89 20.61 4.47
C ALA A 95 -6.59 19.70 3.27
N HIS A 96 -5.52 18.91 3.33
CA HIS A 96 -5.20 17.91 2.32
C HIS A 96 -6.23 16.76 2.28
N ALA A 97 -6.70 16.29 3.44
CA ALA A 97 -7.75 15.28 3.51
C ALA A 97 -9.07 15.79 2.93
N GLU A 98 -9.46 17.03 3.24
CA GLU A 98 -10.65 17.68 2.71
C GLU A 98 -10.58 17.85 1.19
N ALA A 99 -9.44 18.32 0.67
CA ALA A 99 -9.22 18.45 -0.77
C ALA A 99 -9.25 17.08 -1.48
N PHE A 100 -8.67 16.04 -0.87
CA PHE A 100 -8.71 14.69 -1.41
C PHE A 100 -10.15 14.17 -1.51
N ILE A 101 -10.94 14.28 -0.45
CA ILE A 101 -12.34 13.82 -0.42
C ILE A 101 -13.19 14.61 -1.43
N THR A 102 -13.01 15.92 -1.49
CA THR A 102 -13.72 16.79 -2.45
C THR A 102 -13.41 16.38 -3.89
N ASN A 103 -12.15 16.07 -4.20
CA ASN A 103 -11.73 15.65 -5.54
C ASN A 103 -12.24 14.26 -5.95
N LEU A 104 -12.60 13.40 -4.99
CA LEU A 104 -13.22 12.10 -5.32
C LEU A 104 -14.63 12.27 -5.89
N GLY A 105 -15.28 13.43 -5.69
CA GLY A 105 -16.64 13.69 -6.18
C GLY A 105 -17.70 12.77 -5.56
N ILE A 106 -17.39 12.13 -4.43
CA ILE A 106 -18.30 11.19 -3.76
C ILE A 106 -19.49 11.97 -3.20
N LYS A 107 -20.69 11.53 -3.53
CA LYS A 107 -21.91 12.09 -2.97
C LYS A 107 -21.96 11.77 -1.48
N THR A 108 -21.76 12.80 -0.66
CA THR A 108 -21.77 12.68 0.81
C THR A 108 -22.98 13.41 1.36
N VAL A 109 -23.78 12.72 2.16
CA VAL A 109 -24.97 13.28 2.84
C VAL A 109 -24.67 13.33 4.34
N PHE A 110 -24.80 14.52 4.92
CA PHE A 110 -24.60 14.73 6.34
C PHE A 110 -25.90 14.58 7.12
N GLY A 111 -25.83 13.86 8.23
CA GLY A 111 -26.93 13.66 9.17
C GLY A 111 -27.04 12.21 9.66
N GLY A 112 -27.87 12.01 10.68
CA GLY A 112 -28.03 10.71 11.34
C GLY A 112 -26.96 10.43 12.40
N SER A 113 -26.97 9.23 12.98
CA SER A 113 -26.12 8.86 14.10
C SER A 113 -24.90 8.01 13.72
N GLU A 114 -24.83 7.49 12.49
CA GLU A 114 -23.82 6.52 12.07
C GLU A 114 -23.28 6.81 10.66
N ALA A 115 -22.00 6.50 10.43
CA ALA A 115 -21.35 6.59 9.12
C ALA A 115 -21.51 5.28 8.36
N TYR A 116 -22.01 5.33 7.12
CA TYR A 116 -22.13 4.15 6.27
C TYR A 116 -22.15 4.49 4.77
N TYR A 117 -21.74 3.54 3.94
CA TYR A 117 -21.86 3.62 2.49
C TYR A 117 -23.12 2.88 2.02
N LEU A 118 -23.90 3.51 1.14
CA LEU A 118 -25.08 2.93 0.50
C LEU A 118 -24.77 2.60 -0.97
N PRO A 119 -24.50 1.32 -1.32
CA PRO A 119 -24.07 0.94 -2.67
C PRO A 119 -25.11 1.22 -3.75
N SER A 120 -26.39 1.13 -3.43
CA SER A 120 -27.48 1.28 -4.42
C SER A 120 -27.59 2.69 -5.01
N SER A 121 -27.11 3.71 -4.30
CA SER A 121 -27.12 5.10 -4.75
C SER A 121 -25.72 5.71 -4.81
N ASP A 122 -24.68 4.91 -4.62
CA ASP A 122 -23.29 5.33 -4.53
C ASP A 122 -23.11 6.57 -3.62
N THR A 123 -23.65 6.49 -2.41
CA THR A 123 -23.72 7.62 -1.48
C THR A 123 -23.11 7.26 -0.14
N VAL A 124 -22.23 8.12 0.36
CA VAL A 124 -21.72 8.05 1.74
C VAL A 124 -22.63 8.87 2.65
N PHE A 125 -23.11 8.26 3.72
CA PHE A 125 -23.79 8.93 4.81
C PHE A 125 -22.80 9.13 5.94
N MET A 126 -22.72 10.36 6.46
CA MET A 126 -21.80 10.74 7.52
C MET A 126 -22.56 11.50 8.61
N PRO A 127 -22.36 11.19 9.90
CA PRO A 127 -22.91 11.99 10.99
C PRO A 127 -22.40 13.43 10.92
N ASP A 128 -23.13 14.35 11.55
CA ASP A 128 -22.66 15.73 11.66
C ASP A 128 -21.31 15.78 12.39
N PHE A 129 -20.44 16.70 11.96
CA PHE A 129 -19.10 16.87 12.54
C PHE A 129 -19.13 17.01 14.07
N ALA A 130 -20.16 17.66 14.61
CA ALA A 130 -20.36 17.82 16.06
C ALA A 130 -20.53 16.50 16.83
N SER A 131 -20.86 15.40 16.14
CA SER A 131 -20.94 14.06 16.71
C SER A 131 -19.57 13.40 16.89
N PHE A 132 -18.51 13.98 16.31
CA PHE A 132 -17.15 13.49 16.41
C PHE A 132 -16.33 14.28 17.44
N ARG A 133 -15.35 13.60 18.04
CA ARG A 133 -14.47 14.20 19.06
C ARG A 133 -13.53 15.26 18.47
N ASP A 134 -13.05 15.02 17.26
CA ASP A 134 -12.11 15.88 16.54
C ASP A 134 -12.16 15.60 15.03
N ALA A 135 -11.50 16.47 14.26
CA ALA A 135 -11.47 16.37 12.81
C ALA A 135 -10.77 15.10 12.31
N ALA A 136 -9.74 14.63 13.03
CA ALA A 136 -9.07 13.38 12.68
C ALA A 136 -10.02 12.18 12.78
N SER A 137 -10.87 12.14 13.81
CA SER A 137 -11.90 11.12 14.00
C SER A 137 -12.98 11.17 12.91
N PHE A 138 -13.32 12.37 12.44
CA PHE A 138 -14.27 12.57 11.35
C PHE A 138 -13.72 12.06 10.00
N TYR A 139 -12.45 12.33 9.68
CA TYR A 139 -11.84 11.85 8.43
C TYR A 139 -11.40 10.38 8.46
N ALA A 140 -11.34 9.75 9.64
CA ALA A 140 -10.99 8.34 9.81
C ALA A 140 -12.21 7.39 9.87
N ALA A 141 -13.43 7.95 9.91
CA ALA A 141 -14.69 7.21 9.95
C ALA A 141 -15.07 6.66 8.56
#